data_AF-A0A0L8JKT9-F1
#
_entry.id   AF-A0A0L8JKT9-F1
#
_cell.length_a   1.000
_cell.length_b   1.000
_cell.length_c   1.000
_cell.angle_alpha   90.00
_cell.angle_beta   90.00
_cell.angle_gamma   90.00
#
_symmetry.space_group_name_H-M   'P 1'
#
loop_
_entity.id
_entity.type
_entity.pdbx_description
1 polymer ?
#
loop_
_entity_poly.entity_id
_entity_poly.type
_entity_poly.pdbx_seq_one_letter_code
_entity_poly.pdbx_strand_id
1 'polypeptide(L)'
;MTSSRLDSPTGTTGAHRAHRAADQGPRTLGRRPPARYEAALDGLFTYCLSVLCDHDTATAVLGDVLAVAERHHGRCPSDEDGRTAWLYALARWACLRSLGEQRRKRQGAHTGRPAVTAPEPPRVSEETADRRRAELAALAWPEAAGTTPEQREALELAVRHGLSRRQVAAVLSLDPQAARELLATAGCEVERTRAALAVVETGGCPTVARLTGDHQVLLSAALRAELVRHVDDCPRCRRVAERVGAGGPWPGTTEPVPARLPLVEAPRAAAYMAMLHVPRARAGAPRFAPTGFPMDPKDHMARRDRMRARAVTTTVVAAVVAAPVLALWTSYRGTPAADTAGRDDARISAREADEPEGPDGRYENAGNARTTPEPRFTQGTRAPDVSVEVVSPGGPTEPSRPGEPAAGWITVSARGHGDLTLLTLTASGGSPVDWSLWTDAPWLYVTRASGTLRPGETVTITVRVDHDREPVGAWSARIGVNPS
;
A
#
# COMPACT_ATOMS: atom_id res chain seq x y z
N MET A 1 62.24 -34.63 -26.87
CA MET A 1 61.84 -33.61 -27.85
C MET A 1 62.04 -34.15 -29.24
N THR A 2 60.95 -34.46 -29.95
CA THR A 2 60.89 -34.58 -31.41
C THR A 2 59.42 -34.62 -31.81
N SER A 3 59.09 -33.88 -32.86
CA SER A 3 57.75 -33.54 -33.30
C SER A 3 57.43 -34.26 -34.62
N SER A 4 56.15 -34.66 -34.74
CA SER A 4 55.32 -34.72 -35.95
C SER A 4 55.63 -35.73 -37.08
N ARG A 5 54.65 -36.61 -37.37
CA ARG A 5 53.73 -36.57 -38.55
C ARG A 5 52.85 -37.84 -38.55
N LEU A 6 51.53 -37.68 -38.45
CA LEU A 6 50.50 -37.83 -39.49
C LEU A 6 50.13 -39.29 -39.80
N ASP A 7 48.93 -39.68 -39.36
CA ASP A 7 48.05 -40.60 -40.09
C ASP A 7 46.59 -40.18 -39.84
N SER A 8 45.82 -40.13 -40.93
CA SER A 8 44.36 -39.92 -40.93
C SER A 8 43.65 -41.27 -40.94
N PRO A 9 42.38 -41.33 -40.50
CA PRO A 9 41.41 -41.84 -41.45
C PRO A 9 40.10 -41.05 -41.51
N THR A 10 39.58 -41.08 -42.74
CA THR A 10 38.30 -40.63 -43.26
C THR A 10 37.10 -41.30 -42.58
N GLY A 11 36.10 -40.50 -42.24
CA GLY A 11 34.77 -40.95 -41.81
C GLY A 11 33.72 -39.91 -42.18
N THR A 12 33.21 -40.01 -43.39
CA THR A 12 32.15 -39.18 -43.96
C THR A 12 30.81 -39.55 -43.31
N THR A 13 30.14 -38.61 -42.64
CA THR A 13 28.67 -38.61 -42.56
C THR A 13 28.16 -37.19 -42.31
N GLY A 14 27.52 -36.63 -43.33
CA GLY A 14 26.81 -35.37 -43.21
C GLY A 14 25.63 -35.52 -42.25
N ALA A 15 25.53 -34.62 -41.29
CA ALA A 15 24.32 -34.42 -40.51
C ALA A 15 23.96 -32.94 -40.55
N HIS A 16 23.09 -32.60 -41.50
CA HIS A 16 22.30 -31.37 -41.44
C HIS A 16 21.60 -31.32 -40.08
N ARG A 17 21.87 -30.30 -39.27
CA ARG A 17 21.04 -29.96 -38.11
C ARG A 17 19.68 -29.48 -38.63
N ALA A 18 18.77 -30.42 -38.82
CA ALA A 18 17.36 -30.13 -38.92
C ALA A 18 16.90 -29.60 -37.56
N HIS A 19 16.53 -28.32 -37.52
CA HIS A 19 15.74 -27.75 -36.46
C HIS A 19 14.47 -28.60 -36.29
N ARG A 20 14.43 -29.43 -35.24
CA ARG A 20 13.16 -29.98 -34.74
C ARG A 20 12.35 -28.82 -34.20
N ALA A 21 11.51 -28.26 -35.05
CA ALA A 21 10.29 -27.59 -34.63
C ALA A 21 9.50 -28.62 -33.81
N ALA A 22 9.61 -28.53 -32.49
CA ALA A 22 8.73 -29.25 -31.59
C ALA A 22 7.34 -28.64 -31.76
N ASP A 23 6.53 -29.32 -32.55
CA ASP A 23 5.08 -29.19 -32.62
C ASP A 23 4.52 -29.37 -31.20
N GLN A 24 4.40 -28.26 -30.45
CA GLN A 24 3.79 -28.22 -29.12
C GLN A 24 2.30 -27.95 -29.30
N GLY A 25 1.59 -28.96 -29.79
CA GLY A 25 0.14 -29.05 -29.56
C GLY A 25 -0.17 -29.07 -28.06
N PRO A 26 -1.34 -28.57 -27.63
CA PRO A 26 -1.70 -28.48 -26.22
C PRO A 26 -1.79 -29.88 -25.62
N ARG A 27 -0.86 -30.22 -24.73
CA ARG A 27 -0.96 -31.41 -23.88
C ARG A 27 -1.99 -31.14 -22.79
N THR A 28 -3.25 -31.47 -23.04
CA THR A 28 -4.27 -31.65 -21.99
C THR A 28 -4.57 -33.14 -21.89
N LEU A 29 -4.42 -33.70 -20.69
CA LEU A 29 -5.10 -34.85 -20.07
C LEU A 29 -4.17 -35.49 -19.01
N GLY A 30 -4.63 -35.49 -17.75
CA GLY A 30 -4.21 -36.51 -16.78
C GLY A 30 -3.42 -36.09 -15.54
N ARG A 31 -3.16 -34.80 -15.27
CA ARG A 31 -2.58 -34.43 -13.97
C ARG A 31 -3.70 -34.35 -12.93
N ARG A 32 -3.98 -35.48 -12.26
CA ARG A 32 -4.90 -35.54 -11.12
C ARG A 32 -4.46 -34.48 -10.11
N PRO A 33 -5.35 -33.56 -9.70
CA PRO A 33 -5.00 -32.59 -8.69
C PRO A 33 -4.62 -33.31 -7.39
N PRO A 34 -3.61 -32.82 -6.66
CA PRO A 34 -3.09 -33.52 -5.50
C PRO A 34 -4.12 -33.47 -4.36
N ALA A 35 -4.56 -34.65 -3.91
CA ALA A 35 -5.63 -34.84 -2.92
C ALA A 35 -5.36 -34.14 -1.57
N ARG A 36 -4.09 -33.78 -1.29
CA ARG A 36 -3.65 -33.14 -0.04
C ARG A 36 -4.25 -31.76 0.22
N TYR A 37 -4.84 -31.11 -0.78
CA TYR A 37 -5.46 -29.79 -0.61
C TYR A 37 -6.98 -29.84 -0.45
N GLU A 38 -7.62 -30.97 -0.78
CA GLU A 38 -9.08 -31.11 -0.86
C GLU A 38 -9.79 -30.65 0.41
N ALA A 39 -9.28 -31.05 1.58
CA ALA A 39 -9.83 -30.67 2.88
C ALA A 39 -9.76 -29.16 3.17
N ALA A 40 -8.81 -28.44 2.55
CA ALA A 40 -8.62 -27.02 2.76
C ALA A 40 -9.29 -26.14 1.69
N LEU A 41 -9.79 -26.71 0.58
CA LEU A 41 -10.24 -25.93 -0.57
C LEU A 41 -11.41 -24.99 -0.25
N ASP A 42 -12.45 -25.50 0.41
CA ASP A 42 -13.63 -24.69 0.74
C ASP A 42 -13.25 -23.53 1.67
N GLY A 43 -12.37 -23.79 2.64
CA GLY A 43 -11.82 -22.77 3.54
C GLY A 43 -10.96 -21.73 2.81
N LEU A 44 -10.04 -22.15 1.95
CA LEU A 44 -9.16 -21.25 1.19
C LEU A 44 -9.93 -20.43 0.17
N PHE A 45 -10.91 -21.03 -0.52
CA PHE A 45 -11.80 -20.32 -1.43
C PHE A 45 -12.61 -19.27 -0.69
N THR A 46 -13.22 -19.66 0.43
CA THR A 46 -13.99 -18.75 1.29
C THR A 46 -13.15 -17.56 1.75
N TYR A 47 -11.90 -17.80 2.19
CA TYR A 47 -10.98 -16.73 2.58
C TYR A 47 -10.64 -15.80 1.40
N CYS A 48 -10.35 -16.36 0.22
CA CYS A 48 -10.09 -15.55 -0.97
C CYS A 48 -11.32 -14.71 -1.35
N LEU A 49 -12.52 -15.29 -1.23
CA LEU A 49 -13.79 -14.63 -1.54
C LEU A 49 -14.10 -13.51 -0.55
N SER A 50 -13.84 -13.69 0.75
CA SER A 50 -14.07 -12.65 1.75
C SER A 50 -13.12 -11.46 1.61
N VAL A 51 -11.90 -11.68 1.11
CA VAL A 51 -10.91 -10.61 0.86
C VAL A 51 -11.13 -9.91 -0.48
N LEU A 52 -11.51 -10.63 -1.54
CA LEU A 52 -11.55 -10.12 -2.92
C LEU A 52 -12.96 -9.71 -3.38
N CYS A 53 -14.01 -10.23 -2.72
CA CYS A 53 -15.43 -9.97 -3.01
C CYS A 53 -15.84 -10.26 -4.48
N ASP A 54 -15.13 -11.15 -5.18
CA ASP A 54 -15.38 -11.52 -6.56
C ASP A 54 -15.02 -13.00 -6.79
N HIS A 55 -16.00 -13.81 -7.20
CA HIS A 55 -15.85 -15.26 -7.35
C HIS A 55 -14.80 -15.67 -8.39
N ASP A 56 -14.76 -14.98 -9.53
CA ASP A 56 -13.86 -15.35 -10.62
C ASP A 56 -12.41 -15.00 -10.25
N THR A 57 -12.20 -13.84 -9.62
CA THR A 57 -10.92 -13.43 -9.06
C THR A 57 -10.49 -14.36 -7.93
N ALA A 58 -11.40 -14.71 -7.01
CA ALA A 58 -11.11 -15.65 -5.93
C ALA A 58 -10.71 -17.04 -6.46
N THR A 59 -11.40 -17.53 -7.50
CA THR A 59 -11.06 -18.80 -8.17
C THR A 59 -9.68 -18.74 -8.81
N ALA A 60 -9.36 -17.65 -9.53
CA ALA A 60 -8.05 -17.47 -10.15
C ALA A 60 -6.93 -17.37 -9.10
N VAL A 61 -7.16 -16.64 -8.01
CA VAL A 61 -6.19 -16.50 -6.91
C VAL A 61 -6.00 -17.83 -6.17
N LEU A 62 -7.07 -18.62 -5.95
CA LEU A 62 -6.94 -19.96 -5.40
C LEU A 62 -6.07 -20.86 -6.30
N GLY A 63 -6.25 -20.78 -7.63
CA GLY A 63 -5.38 -21.45 -8.59
C GLY A 63 -3.90 -21.05 -8.45
N ASP A 64 -3.63 -19.75 -8.28
CA ASP A 64 -2.28 -19.23 -8.03
C ASP A 64 -1.69 -19.79 -6.72
N VAL A 65 -2.48 -19.84 -5.65
CA VAL A 65 -2.08 -20.39 -4.34
C VAL A 65 -1.67 -21.85 -4.47
N LEU A 66 -2.50 -22.68 -5.11
CA LEU A 66 -2.21 -24.10 -5.31
C LEU A 66 -0.97 -24.30 -6.20
N ALA A 67 -0.81 -23.47 -7.24
CA ALA A 67 0.36 -23.55 -8.11
C ALA A 67 1.65 -23.16 -7.39
N VAL A 68 1.62 -22.14 -6.51
CA VAL A 68 2.75 -21.77 -5.65
C VAL A 68 3.04 -22.86 -4.62
N ALA A 69 1.99 -23.41 -3.99
CA ALA A 69 2.12 -24.49 -3.02
C ALA A 69 2.81 -25.73 -3.63
N GLU A 70 2.44 -26.13 -4.85
CA GLU A 70 3.11 -27.23 -5.56
C GLU A 70 4.58 -26.94 -5.87
N ARG A 71 4.87 -25.75 -6.40
CA ARG A 71 6.24 -25.36 -6.77
C ARG A 71 7.17 -25.30 -5.56
N HIS A 72 6.64 -24.96 -4.39
CA HIS A 72 7.40 -24.76 -3.17
C HIS A 72 7.03 -25.75 -2.06
N HIS A 73 6.54 -26.94 -2.41
CA HIS A 73 6.14 -27.96 -1.44
C HIS A 73 7.26 -28.31 -0.44
N GLY A 74 8.53 -28.24 -0.84
CA GLY A 74 9.67 -28.47 0.05
C GLY A 74 9.87 -27.41 1.15
N ARG A 75 9.13 -26.29 1.10
CA ARG A 75 9.09 -25.26 2.17
C ARG A 75 7.93 -25.47 3.13
N CYS A 76 7.00 -26.37 2.81
CA CYS A 76 5.80 -26.61 3.57
C CYS A 76 6.15 -27.29 4.90
N PRO A 77 5.60 -26.84 6.05
CA PRO A 77 5.74 -27.55 7.31
C PRO A 77 5.29 -29.02 7.22
N SER A 78 5.86 -29.89 8.04
CA SER A 78 5.54 -31.33 8.00
C SER A 78 4.28 -31.69 8.78
N ASP A 79 3.97 -30.93 9.83
CA ASP A 79 2.79 -31.08 10.67
C ASP A 79 1.54 -30.49 10.00
N GLU A 80 0.38 -31.08 10.27
CA GLU A 80 -0.88 -30.69 9.63
C GLU A 80 -1.32 -29.25 9.97
N ASP A 81 -1.12 -28.85 11.23
CA ASP A 81 -1.47 -27.50 11.70
C ASP A 81 -0.63 -26.43 11.00
N GLY A 82 0.67 -26.67 10.88
CA GLY A 82 1.63 -25.84 10.17
C GLY A 82 1.34 -25.80 8.67
N ARG A 83 0.98 -26.93 8.05
CA ARG A 83 0.53 -26.97 6.64
C ARG A 83 -0.69 -26.11 6.41
N THR A 84 -1.68 -26.22 7.30
CA THR A 84 -2.92 -25.42 7.21
C THR A 84 -2.60 -23.94 7.31
N ALA A 85 -1.86 -23.50 8.34
CA ALA A 85 -1.44 -22.11 8.48
C ALA A 85 -0.63 -21.63 7.27
N TRP A 86 0.26 -22.46 6.73
CA TRP A 86 1.07 -22.12 5.57
C TRP A 86 0.23 -21.89 4.30
N LEU A 87 -0.81 -22.70 4.07
CA LEU A 87 -1.73 -22.50 2.95
C LEU A 87 -2.53 -21.20 3.08
N TYR A 88 -3.03 -20.87 4.27
CA TYR A 88 -3.70 -19.58 4.52
C TYR A 88 -2.74 -18.40 4.38
N ALA A 89 -1.47 -18.53 4.79
CA ALA A 89 -0.45 -17.50 4.57
C ALA A 89 -0.19 -17.27 3.07
N LEU A 90 -0.18 -18.34 2.26
CA LEU A 90 -0.08 -18.22 0.80
C LEU A 90 -1.32 -17.56 0.19
N ALA A 91 -2.51 -17.91 0.66
CA ALA A 91 -3.76 -17.29 0.23
C ALA A 91 -3.78 -15.80 0.55
N ARG A 92 -3.38 -15.40 1.76
CA ARG A 92 -3.23 -14.01 2.18
C ARG A 92 -2.27 -13.25 1.27
N TRP A 93 -1.08 -13.78 1.05
CA TRP A 93 -0.10 -13.18 0.14
C TRP A 93 -0.67 -13.00 -1.28
N ALA A 94 -1.34 -14.02 -1.83
CA ALA A 94 -1.87 -13.98 -3.18
C ALA A 94 -3.03 -12.98 -3.32
N CYS A 95 -3.91 -12.90 -2.31
CA CYS A 95 -5.00 -11.92 -2.25
C CYS A 95 -4.46 -10.49 -2.17
N LEU A 96 -3.50 -10.22 -1.28
CA LEU A 96 -2.89 -8.89 -1.15
C LEU A 96 -2.15 -8.46 -2.42
N ARG A 97 -1.47 -9.39 -3.08
CA ARG A 97 -0.86 -9.14 -4.40
C ARG A 97 -1.91 -8.79 -5.44
N SER A 98 -3.00 -9.56 -5.52
CA SER A 98 -4.12 -9.31 -6.46
C SER A 98 -4.77 -7.94 -6.22
N LEU A 99 -5.07 -7.59 -4.97
CA LEU A 99 -5.58 -6.26 -4.59
C LEU A 99 -4.59 -5.15 -4.99
N GLY A 100 -3.29 -5.36 -4.79
CA GLY A 100 -2.25 -4.43 -5.23
C GLY A 100 -2.20 -4.26 -6.76
N GLU A 101 -2.36 -5.34 -7.53
CA GLU A 101 -2.44 -5.31 -8.99
C GLU A 101 -3.71 -4.60 -9.47
N GLN A 102 -4.87 -4.87 -8.87
CA GLN A 102 -6.14 -4.20 -9.18
C GLN A 102 -6.07 -2.70 -8.91
N ARG A 103 -5.49 -2.29 -7.77
CA ARG A 103 -5.26 -0.86 -7.46
C ARG A 103 -4.37 -0.19 -8.51
N ARG A 104 -3.26 -0.82 -8.91
CA ARG A 104 -2.39 -0.31 -9.97
C ARG A 104 -3.10 -0.21 -11.31
N LYS A 105 -3.96 -1.18 -11.67
CA LYS A 105 -4.75 -1.14 -12.91
C LYS A 105 -5.79 -0.01 -12.89
N ARG A 106 -6.50 0.20 -11.78
CA ARG A 106 -7.45 1.30 -11.61
C ARG A 106 -6.74 2.65 -11.70
N GLN A 107 -5.61 2.81 -10.99
CA GLN A 107 -4.77 4.01 -11.09
C GLN A 107 -4.24 4.23 -12.51
N GLY A 108 -3.81 3.16 -13.18
CA GLY A 108 -3.37 3.20 -14.57
C GLY A 108 -4.49 3.50 -15.58
N ALA A 109 -5.75 3.25 -15.25
CA ALA A 109 -6.91 3.61 -16.09
C ALA A 109 -7.14 5.12 -16.13
N HIS A 110 -6.54 5.87 -15.21
CA HIS A 110 -6.58 7.33 -15.18
C HIS A 110 -5.46 7.98 -16.01
N THR A 111 -4.66 7.20 -16.76
CA THR A 111 -3.51 7.70 -17.57
C THR A 111 -3.84 8.00 -19.04
N GLY A 112 -5.13 8.12 -19.41
CA GLY A 112 -5.58 8.62 -20.73
C GLY A 112 -5.32 7.69 -21.92
N ARG A 113 -4.70 6.53 -21.73
CA ARG A 113 -4.55 5.51 -22.78
C ARG A 113 -5.95 4.97 -23.14
N PRO A 114 -6.30 4.77 -24.42
CA PRO A 114 -7.56 4.12 -24.77
C PRO A 114 -7.62 2.82 -23.98
N ALA A 115 -8.65 2.66 -23.15
CA ALA A 115 -8.91 1.40 -22.51
C ALA A 115 -9.02 0.40 -23.66
N VAL A 116 -8.03 -0.49 -23.81
CA VAL A 116 -8.24 -1.70 -24.60
C VAL A 116 -9.50 -2.27 -24.02
N THR A 117 -10.59 -2.24 -24.79
CA THR A 117 -11.90 -2.67 -24.32
C THR A 117 -11.69 -4.05 -23.76
N ALA A 118 -11.73 -4.17 -22.43
CA ALA A 118 -11.64 -5.47 -21.81
C ALA A 118 -12.78 -6.26 -22.43
N PRO A 119 -12.53 -7.50 -22.89
CA PRO A 119 -13.60 -8.35 -23.40
C PRO A 119 -14.78 -8.25 -22.44
N GLU A 120 -15.97 -7.99 -22.96
CA GLU A 120 -17.19 -7.94 -22.14
C GLU A 120 -17.16 -9.20 -21.28
N PRO A 121 -17.19 -9.07 -19.93
CA PRO A 121 -17.14 -10.24 -19.08
C PRO A 121 -18.28 -11.17 -19.53
N PRO A 122 -18.02 -12.49 -19.62
CA PRO A 122 -19.02 -13.42 -20.10
C PRO A 122 -20.32 -13.21 -19.32
N ARG A 123 -21.44 -13.08 -20.02
CA ARG A 123 -22.73 -12.85 -19.38
C ARG A 123 -23.04 -14.03 -18.47
N VAL A 124 -22.98 -13.76 -17.17
CA VAL A 124 -23.34 -14.73 -16.13
C VAL A 124 -24.86 -14.81 -16.11
N SER A 125 -25.42 -16.02 -15.99
CA SER A 125 -26.87 -16.17 -15.85
C SER A 125 -27.37 -15.43 -14.61
N GLU A 126 -28.58 -14.89 -14.67
CA GLU A 126 -29.18 -14.16 -13.55
C GLU A 126 -29.21 -15.00 -12.28
N GLU A 127 -29.58 -16.28 -12.40
CA GLU A 127 -29.52 -17.28 -11.32
C GLU A 127 -28.12 -17.40 -10.69
N THR A 128 -27.07 -17.43 -11.52
CA THR A 128 -25.69 -17.50 -11.00
C THR A 128 -25.29 -16.20 -10.30
N ALA A 129 -25.73 -15.05 -10.82
CA ALA A 129 -25.48 -13.75 -10.20
C ALA A 129 -26.19 -13.64 -8.83
N ASP A 130 -27.42 -14.12 -8.72
CA ASP A 130 -28.19 -14.18 -7.46
C ASP A 130 -27.52 -15.10 -6.44
N ARG A 131 -27.13 -16.31 -6.85
CA ARG A 131 -26.38 -17.23 -5.98
C ARG A 131 -25.09 -16.58 -5.47
N ARG A 132 -24.31 -15.95 -6.34
CA ARG A 132 -23.07 -15.25 -5.97
C ARG A 132 -23.32 -14.12 -4.98
N ARG A 133 -24.39 -13.33 -5.18
CA ARG A 133 -24.81 -12.27 -4.22
C ARG A 133 -25.18 -12.86 -2.86
N ALA A 134 -25.94 -13.95 -2.84
CA ALA A 134 -26.33 -14.64 -1.61
C ALA A 134 -25.11 -15.21 -0.86
N GLU A 135 -24.15 -15.81 -1.57
CA GLU A 135 -22.91 -16.31 -0.97
C GLU A 135 -22.08 -15.16 -0.36
N LEU A 136 -21.93 -14.03 -1.06
CA LEU A 136 -21.23 -12.86 -0.50
C LEU A 136 -21.96 -12.29 0.72
N ALA A 137 -23.30 -12.27 0.71
CA ALA A 137 -24.10 -11.85 1.85
C ALA A 137 -23.90 -12.77 3.07
N ALA A 138 -23.78 -14.08 2.85
CA ALA A 138 -23.51 -15.07 3.91
C ALA A 138 -22.09 -14.95 4.52
N LEU A 139 -21.16 -14.28 3.81
CA LEU A 139 -19.83 -13.95 4.35
C LEU A 139 -19.82 -12.68 5.19
N ALA A 140 -20.85 -11.85 5.10
CA ALA A 140 -20.95 -10.65 5.93
C ALA A 140 -21.05 -11.03 7.41
N TRP A 141 -20.28 -10.35 8.26
CA TRP A 141 -20.35 -10.48 9.71
C TRP A 141 -20.67 -9.12 10.33
N PRO A 142 -21.97 -8.77 10.47
CA PRO A 142 -22.42 -7.46 10.94
C PRO A 142 -21.89 -7.06 12.32
N GLU A 143 -21.77 -8.01 13.24
CA GLU A 143 -21.29 -7.81 14.61
C GLU A 143 -19.80 -7.47 14.64
N ALA A 144 -19.03 -7.88 13.64
CA ALA A 144 -17.64 -7.47 13.49
C ALA A 144 -17.50 -6.06 12.89
N ALA A 145 -18.58 -5.30 12.65
CA ALA A 145 -18.50 -3.96 12.03
C ALA A 145 -17.57 -2.98 12.77
N GLY A 146 -17.51 -3.04 14.11
CA GLY A 146 -16.64 -2.18 14.93
C GLY A 146 -15.14 -2.50 14.87
N THR A 147 -14.76 -3.61 14.22
CA THR A 147 -13.36 -4.07 14.17
C THR A 147 -12.54 -3.37 13.10
N THR A 148 -11.25 -3.16 13.36
CA THR A 148 -10.29 -2.70 12.35
C THR A 148 -10.12 -3.77 11.25
N PRO A 149 -9.59 -3.41 10.06
CA PRO A 149 -9.32 -4.40 9.01
C PRO A 149 -8.44 -5.56 9.47
N GLU A 150 -7.41 -5.29 10.27
CA GLU A 150 -6.49 -6.30 10.82
C GLU A 150 -7.20 -7.22 11.84
N GLN A 151 -8.03 -6.64 12.72
CA GLN A 151 -8.84 -7.40 13.68
C GLN A 151 -9.87 -8.28 12.96
N ARG A 152 -10.52 -7.75 11.92
CA ARG A 152 -11.49 -8.48 11.10
C ARG A 152 -10.85 -9.68 10.41
N GLU A 153 -9.65 -9.50 9.84
CA GLU A 153 -8.91 -10.60 9.22
C GLU A 153 -8.54 -11.67 10.26
N ALA A 154 -8.07 -11.28 11.45
CA ALA A 154 -7.76 -12.21 12.52
C ALA A 154 -8.99 -13.01 12.98
N LEU A 155 -10.15 -12.35 13.11
CA LEU A 155 -11.42 -12.99 13.47
C LEU A 155 -11.94 -13.92 12.36
N GLU A 156 -11.84 -13.53 11.09
CA GLU A 156 -12.20 -14.40 9.95
C GLU A 156 -11.40 -15.72 10.01
N LEU A 157 -10.08 -15.61 10.20
CA LEU A 157 -9.19 -16.79 10.34
C LEU A 157 -9.54 -17.64 11.57
N ALA A 158 -9.77 -17.02 12.72
CA ALA A 158 -10.01 -17.75 13.96
C ALA A 158 -11.41 -18.39 14.01
N VAL A 159 -12.45 -17.66 13.58
CA VAL A 159 -13.86 -18.03 13.81
C VAL A 159 -14.45 -18.77 12.62
N ARG A 160 -14.33 -18.23 11.40
CA ARG A 160 -14.87 -18.88 10.20
C ARG A 160 -14.00 -20.07 9.79
N HIS A 161 -12.69 -19.84 9.70
CA HIS A 161 -11.75 -20.88 9.27
C HIS A 161 -11.31 -21.81 10.41
N GLY A 162 -11.51 -21.45 11.67
CA GLY A 162 -11.21 -22.30 12.82
C GLY A 162 -9.72 -22.45 13.10
N LEU A 163 -8.89 -21.48 12.68
CA LEU A 163 -7.45 -21.51 12.98
C LEU A 163 -7.22 -21.23 14.47
N SER A 164 -6.33 -22.01 15.07
CA SER A 164 -5.84 -21.74 16.42
C SER A 164 -5.10 -20.40 16.48
N ARG A 165 -4.98 -19.81 17.67
CA ARG A 165 -4.28 -18.53 17.87
C ARG A 165 -2.83 -18.57 17.36
N ARG A 166 -2.15 -19.72 17.48
CA ARG A 166 -0.80 -19.94 16.96
C ARG A 166 -0.77 -19.95 15.43
N GLN A 167 -1.75 -20.59 14.79
CA GLN A 167 -1.88 -20.59 13.33
C GLN A 167 -2.21 -19.18 12.82
N VAL A 168 -3.09 -18.43 13.48
CA VAL A 168 -3.37 -17.01 13.16
C VAL A 168 -2.09 -16.18 13.25
N ALA A 169 -1.29 -16.36 14.30
CA ALA A 169 0.01 -15.69 14.44
C ALA A 169 0.94 -15.98 13.25
N ALA A 170 1.03 -17.25 12.83
CA ALA A 170 1.84 -17.65 11.70
C ALA A 170 1.35 -17.06 10.36
N VAL A 171 0.04 -17.02 10.13
CA VAL A 171 -0.57 -16.44 8.92
C VAL A 171 -0.33 -14.93 8.82
N LEU A 172 -0.53 -14.22 9.94
CA LEU A 172 -0.36 -12.77 10.02
C LEU A 172 1.10 -12.32 10.22
N SER A 173 2.04 -13.27 10.32
CA SER A 173 3.45 -13.01 10.63
C SER A 173 3.64 -12.21 11.93
N LEU A 174 2.83 -12.50 12.94
CA LEU A 174 2.85 -11.89 14.27
C LEU A 174 3.51 -12.81 15.30
N ASP A 175 4.00 -12.20 16.38
CA ASP A 175 4.35 -12.95 17.58
C ASP A 175 3.09 -13.63 18.20
N PRO A 176 3.18 -14.84 18.77
CA PRO A 176 2.03 -15.53 19.37
C PRO A 176 1.32 -14.74 20.48
N GLN A 177 2.06 -13.92 21.24
CA GLN A 177 1.49 -13.02 22.25
C GLN A 177 0.66 -11.93 21.59
N ALA A 178 1.23 -11.25 20.59
CA ALA A 178 0.58 -10.18 19.85
C ALA A 178 -0.69 -10.68 19.14
N ALA A 179 -0.67 -11.89 18.57
CA ALA A 179 -1.86 -12.49 17.96
C ALA A 179 -2.96 -12.81 18.98
N ARG A 180 -2.58 -13.23 20.20
CA ARG A 180 -3.55 -13.49 21.27
C ARG A 180 -4.22 -12.20 21.75
N GLU A 181 -3.43 -11.14 21.90
CA GLU A 181 -3.92 -9.80 22.27
C GLU A 181 -4.81 -9.23 21.17
N LEU A 182 -4.41 -9.35 19.90
CA LEU A 182 -5.22 -8.92 18.76
C LEU A 182 -6.60 -9.61 18.75
N LEU A 183 -6.63 -10.93 18.94
CA LEU A 183 -7.88 -11.70 19.00
C LEU A 183 -8.72 -11.36 20.23
N ALA A 184 -8.09 -11.10 21.38
CA ALA A 184 -8.79 -10.69 22.59
C ALA A 184 -9.46 -9.32 22.40
N THR A 185 -8.71 -8.33 21.91
CA THR A 185 -9.23 -6.99 21.63
C THR A 185 -10.32 -7.04 20.55
N ALA A 186 -10.12 -7.83 19.49
CA ALA A 186 -11.12 -8.00 18.43
C ALA A 186 -12.41 -8.65 18.97
N GLY A 187 -12.30 -9.64 19.86
CA GLY A 187 -13.44 -10.23 20.55
C GLY A 187 -14.21 -9.21 21.39
N CYS A 188 -13.50 -8.36 22.15
CA CYS A 188 -14.12 -7.26 22.89
C CYS A 188 -14.89 -6.28 21.99
N GLU A 189 -14.36 -5.95 20.80
CA GLU A 189 -15.07 -5.09 19.83
C GLU A 189 -16.35 -5.73 19.27
N VAL A 190 -16.33 -7.05 19.04
CA VAL A 190 -17.52 -7.80 18.64
C VAL A 190 -18.57 -7.79 19.75
N GLU A 191 -18.18 -8.03 21.00
CA GLU A 191 -19.10 -7.97 22.14
C GLU A 191 -19.68 -6.56 22.34
N ARG A 192 -18.85 -5.52 22.21
CA ARG A 192 -19.30 -4.13 22.28
C ARG A 192 -20.34 -3.84 21.19
N THR A 193 -20.10 -4.28 19.96
CA THR A 193 -21.04 -4.11 18.85
C THR A 193 -22.33 -4.91 19.08
N ARG A 194 -22.24 -6.15 19.57
CA ARG A 194 -23.41 -6.97 19.91
C ARG A 194 -24.26 -6.32 21.00
N ALA A 195 -23.64 -5.81 22.06
CA ALA A 195 -24.34 -5.09 23.12
C ALA A 195 -25.02 -3.83 22.57
N ALA A 196 -24.36 -3.09 21.68
CA ALA A 196 -24.94 -1.91 21.05
C ALA A 196 -26.16 -2.25 20.16
N LEU A 197 -26.12 -3.35 19.42
CA LEU A 197 -27.26 -3.84 18.64
C LEU A 197 -28.43 -4.29 19.54
N ALA A 198 -28.15 -4.96 20.65
CA ALA A 198 -29.21 -5.32 21.60
C ALA A 198 -29.85 -4.10 22.30
N VAL A 199 -29.11 -3.00 22.48
CA VAL A 199 -29.68 -1.72 22.93
C VAL A 199 -30.69 -1.17 21.92
N VAL A 200 -30.45 -1.34 20.61
CA VAL A 200 -31.40 -0.95 19.56
C VAL A 200 -32.71 -1.73 19.70
N GLU A 201 -32.61 -3.04 19.90
CA GLU A 201 -33.78 -3.92 20.08
C GLU A 201 -34.60 -3.57 21.33
N THR A 202 -33.91 -3.21 22.42
CA THR A 202 -34.56 -2.80 23.68
C THR A 202 -35.23 -1.42 23.55
N GLY A 203 -34.70 -0.55 22.71
CA GLY A 203 -35.23 0.78 22.45
C GLY A 203 -35.12 1.78 23.61
N GLY A 204 -35.88 2.87 23.53
CA GLY A 204 -36.02 3.87 24.60
C GLY A 204 -35.05 5.05 24.57
N CYS A 205 -33.97 5.03 23.78
CA CYS A 205 -33.16 6.24 23.56
C CYS A 205 -33.64 6.96 22.28
N PRO A 206 -34.07 8.24 22.36
CA PRO A 206 -34.56 8.97 21.18
C PRO A 206 -33.47 9.20 20.14
N THR A 207 -32.20 9.33 20.55
CA THR A 207 -31.07 9.45 19.63
C THR A 207 -30.83 8.15 18.87
N VAL A 208 -30.87 7.00 19.56
CA VAL A 208 -30.77 5.68 18.91
C VAL A 208 -31.94 5.47 17.95
N ALA A 209 -33.18 5.80 18.37
CA ALA A 209 -34.36 5.67 17.51
C ALA A 209 -34.24 6.51 16.22
N ARG A 210 -33.66 7.72 16.30
CA ARG A 210 -33.36 8.53 15.10
C ARG A 210 -32.23 7.96 14.25
N LEU A 211 -31.20 7.40 14.88
CA LEU A 211 -30.07 6.76 14.18
C LEU A 211 -30.49 5.50 13.43
N THR A 212 -31.43 4.73 13.97
CA THR A 212 -31.85 3.46 13.38
C THR A 212 -33.04 3.59 12.43
N GLY A 213 -33.92 4.59 12.65
CA GLY A 213 -35.11 4.85 11.80
C GLY A 213 -35.96 3.60 11.55
N ASP A 214 -36.67 3.57 10.41
CA ASP A 214 -37.36 2.37 9.89
C ASP A 214 -36.38 1.29 9.37
N HIS A 215 -35.07 1.56 9.36
CA HIS A 215 -34.04 0.76 8.69
C HIS A 215 -33.21 -0.08 9.67
N GLN A 216 -33.82 -0.62 10.73
CA GLN A 216 -33.15 -1.47 11.73
C GLN A 216 -32.29 -2.60 11.12
N VAL A 217 -32.63 -3.07 9.91
CA VAL A 217 -32.01 -4.23 9.25
C VAL A 217 -30.72 -3.89 8.47
N LEU A 218 -30.43 -2.62 8.17
CA LEU A 218 -29.34 -2.23 7.25
C LEU A 218 -28.42 -1.12 7.79
N LEU A 219 -28.07 -1.16 9.08
CA LEU A 219 -27.07 -0.21 9.59
C LEU A 219 -25.75 -0.39 8.82
N SER A 220 -25.28 0.66 8.16
CA SER A 220 -23.95 0.65 7.52
C SER A 220 -22.84 0.48 8.56
N ALA A 221 -21.63 0.08 8.15
CA ALA A 221 -20.52 -0.06 9.09
C ALA A 221 -20.21 1.26 9.83
N ALA A 222 -20.29 2.39 9.13
CA ALA A 222 -20.14 3.71 9.73
C ALA A 222 -21.23 3.98 10.77
N LEU A 223 -22.49 3.70 10.44
CA LEU A 223 -23.61 3.92 11.35
C LEU A 223 -23.55 3.00 12.59
N ARG A 224 -23.04 1.77 12.44
CA ARG A 224 -22.76 0.88 13.59
C ARG A 224 -21.66 1.43 14.49
N ALA A 225 -20.61 2.04 13.93
CA ALA A 225 -19.57 2.69 14.73
C ALA A 225 -20.12 3.92 15.50
N GLU A 226 -20.98 4.71 14.85
CA GLU A 226 -21.70 5.82 15.51
C GLU A 226 -22.61 5.32 16.64
N LEU A 227 -23.34 4.23 16.42
CA LEU A 227 -24.18 3.60 17.43
C LEU A 227 -23.36 3.13 18.63
N VAL A 228 -22.25 2.43 18.40
CA VAL A 228 -21.35 1.95 19.46
C VAL A 228 -20.85 3.11 20.31
N ARG A 229 -20.37 4.20 19.67
CA ARG A 229 -19.92 5.39 20.38
C ARG A 229 -21.03 6.03 21.20
N HIS A 230 -22.24 6.10 20.66
CA HIS A 230 -23.39 6.62 21.39
C HIS A 230 -23.74 5.76 22.62
N VAL A 231 -23.68 4.43 22.50
CA VAL A 231 -23.94 3.52 23.63
C VAL A 231 -22.90 3.70 24.72
N ASP A 232 -21.64 3.89 24.34
CA ASP A 232 -20.56 4.21 25.27
C ASP A 232 -20.81 5.56 25.97
N ASP A 233 -21.18 6.62 25.24
CA ASP A 233 -21.32 7.97 25.80
C ASP A 233 -22.64 8.21 26.56
N CYS A 234 -23.73 7.54 26.19
CA CYS A 234 -25.06 7.77 26.77
C CYS A 234 -25.28 6.90 28.03
N PRO A 235 -25.44 7.48 29.24
CA PRO A 235 -25.60 6.71 30.47
C PRO A 235 -26.83 5.78 30.48
N ARG A 236 -27.90 6.15 29.75
CA ARG A 236 -29.10 5.32 29.62
C ARG A 236 -28.82 4.08 28.78
N CYS A 237 -28.20 4.26 27.62
CA CYS A 237 -27.83 3.17 26.72
C CYS A 237 -26.80 2.25 27.38
N ARG A 238 -25.80 2.83 28.06
CA ARG A 238 -24.77 2.07 28.80
C ARG A 238 -25.38 1.12 29.84
N ARG A 239 -26.32 1.58 30.67
CA ARG A 239 -27.03 0.71 31.64
C ARG A 239 -27.89 -0.37 30.99
N VAL A 240 -28.40 -0.14 29.79
CA VAL A 240 -29.12 -1.18 29.02
C VAL A 240 -28.10 -2.21 28.53
N ALA A 241 -27.00 -1.76 27.91
CA ALA A 241 -25.91 -2.63 27.46
C ALA A 241 -25.32 -3.48 28.59
N GLU A 242 -25.08 -2.90 29.77
CA GLU A 242 -24.59 -3.61 30.96
C GLU A 242 -25.57 -4.70 31.42
N ARG A 243 -26.88 -4.41 31.43
CA ARG A 243 -27.91 -5.40 31.80
C ARG A 243 -28.05 -6.52 30.78
N VAL A 244 -27.97 -6.19 29.49
CA VAL A 244 -27.97 -7.21 28.42
C VAL A 244 -26.72 -8.08 28.51
N GLY A 245 -25.54 -7.47 28.69
CA GLY A 245 -24.27 -8.17 28.83
C GLY A 245 -24.22 -9.08 30.06
N ALA A 246 -24.85 -8.68 31.17
CA ALA A 246 -24.97 -9.50 32.38
C ALA A 246 -25.91 -10.72 32.22
N GLY A 247 -26.81 -10.70 31.23
CA GLY A 247 -27.70 -11.81 30.91
C GLY A 247 -27.12 -12.83 29.93
N GLY A 248 -25.96 -12.53 29.32
CA GLY A 248 -25.24 -13.44 28.43
C GLY A 248 -24.33 -14.43 29.18
N PRO A 249 -23.85 -15.49 28.51
CA PRO A 249 -22.82 -16.36 29.08
C PRO A 249 -21.61 -15.51 29.50
N TRP A 250 -21.13 -15.71 30.74
CA TRP A 250 -19.94 -15.03 31.25
C TRP A 250 -18.75 -15.24 30.29
N PRO A 251 -17.87 -14.24 30.07
CA PRO A 251 -16.65 -14.42 29.27
C PRO A 251 -15.86 -15.64 29.77
N GLY A 252 -15.78 -16.70 28.95
CA GLY A 252 -15.12 -17.97 29.29
C GLY A 252 -16.03 -19.12 29.74
N THR A 253 -17.36 -18.92 29.79
CA THR A 253 -18.37 -19.95 30.14
C THR A 253 -19.35 -20.24 29.00
N THR A 254 -18.88 -20.18 27.75
CA THR A 254 -19.73 -20.49 26.60
C THR A 254 -19.76 -22.00 26.32
N GLU A 255 -20.93 -22.62 26.51
CA GLU A 255 -21.42 -23.61 25.55
C GLU A 255 -21.30 -23.03 24.12
N PRO A 256 -21.04 -23.86 23.10
CA PRO A 256 -20.61 -23.38 21.80
C PRO A 256 -21.65 -22.43 21.20
N VAL A 257 -21.23 -21.18 20.99
CA VAL A 257 -21.87 -20.21 20.09
C VAL A 257 -22.22 -20.97 18.79
N PRO A 258 -23.44 -20.81 18.24
CA PRO A 258 -23.98 -21.70 17.22
C PRO A 258 -23.07 -21.80 16.01
N ALA A 259 -23.01 -23.00 15.43
CA ALA A 259 -22.55 -23.36 14.09
C ALA A 259 -21.47 -22.43 13.48
N ARG A 260 -20.23 -22.93 13.41
CA ARG A 260 -19.13 -22.39 12.60
C ARG A 260 -19.67 -21.58 11.41
N LEU A 261 -19.30 -20.30 11.31
CA LEU A 261 -19.73 -19.43 10.22
C LEU A 261 -19.59 -20.15 8.88
N PRO A 262 -20.56 -20.02 7.96
CA PRO A 262 -20.64 -20.87 6.78
C PRO A 262 -19.39 -20.73 5.90
N LEU A 263 -18.96 -21.86 5.34
CA LEU A 263 -17.98 -21.89 4.26
C LEU A 263 -18.72 -22.00 2.92
N VAL A 264 -18.22 -21.31 1.91
CA VAL A 264 -18.70 -21.44 0.54
C VAL A 264 -17.94 -22.58 -0.12
N GLU A 265 -18.67 -23.45 -0.82
CA GLU A 265 -18.06 -24.56 -1.55
C GLU A 265 -17.12 -24.03 -2.64
N ALA A 266 -15.89 -24.55 -2.68
CA ALA A 266 -14.93 -24.17 -3.68
C ALA A 266 -15.32 -24.72 -5.06
N PRO A 267 -15.20 -23.93 -6.15
CA PRO A 267 -15.37 -24.44 -7.50
C PRO A 267 -14.14 -25.28 -7.89
N ARG A 268 -14.02 -26.49 -7.34
CA ARG A 268 -12.82 -27.37 -7.38
C ARG A 268 -12.25 -27.53 -8.80
N ALA A 269 -13.11 -27.86 -9.75
CA ALA A 269 -12.70 -28.02 -11.15
C ALA A 269 -12.10 -26.73 -11.73
N ALA A 270 -12.73 -25.57 -11.49
CA ALA A 270 -12.25 -24.28 -11.97
C ALA A 270 -10.96 -23.85 -11.27
N ALA A 271 -10.83 -24.08 -9.96
CA ALA A 271 -9.63 -23.81 -9.18
C ALA A 271 -8.43 -24.64 -9.67
N TYR A 272 -8.63 -25.93 -9.93
CA TYR A 272 -7.59 -26.80 -10.47
C TYR A 272 -7.24 -26.48 -11.92
N MET A 273 -8.22 -26.11 -12.75
CA MET A 273 -7.94 -25.60 -14.10
C MET A 273 -7.12 -24.31 -14.04
N ALA A 274 -7.48 -23.37 -13.17
CA ALA A 274 -6.73 -22.14 -12.96
C ALA A 274 -5.28 -22.45 -12.53
N MET A 275 -5.09 -23.37 -11.57
CA MET A 275 -3.78 -23.85 -11.13
C MET A 275 -2.91 -24.41 -12.27
N LEU A 276 -3.49 -25.22 -13.17
CA LEU A 276 -2.77 -25.81 -14.30
C LEU A 276 -2.41 -24.78 -15.38
N HIS A 277 -3.20 -23.71 -15.51
CA HIS A 277 -3.03 -22.68 -16.54
C HIS A 277 -2.32 -21.41 -16.06
N VAL A 278 -1.82 -21.37 -14.81
CA VAL A 278 -1.09 -20.20 -14.29
C VAL A 278 0.15 -19.93 -15.16
N PRO A 279 0.24 -18.78 -15.86
CA PRO A 279 1.41 -18.46 -16.66
C PRO A 279 2.65 -18.30 -15.76
N ARG A 280 3.78 -18.91 -16.15
CA ARG A 280 5.03 -18.83 -15.37
C ARG A 280 5.49 -17.40 -15.07
N ALA A 281 5.19 -16.45 -15.96
CA ALA A 281 5.51 -15.03 -15.78
C ALA A 281 4.54 -14.28 -14.83
N ARG A 282 3.30 -14.76 -14.68
CA ARG A 282 2.25 -14.16 -13.85
C ARG A 282 2.34 -14.65 -12.39
N ALA A 283 2.83 -15.87 -12.21
CA ALA A 283 3.14 -16.47 -10.91
C ALA A 283 4.45 -15.92 -10.30
N GLY A 284 4.55 -14.61 -10.08
CA GLY A 284 5.65 -14.09 -9.26
C GLY A 284 5.64 -14.78 -7.90
N ALA A 285 6.65 -15.60 -7.58
CA ALA A 285 6.65 -16.38 -6.35
C ALA A 285 6.83 -15.46 -5.12
N PRO A 286 6.17 -15.76 -3.98
CA PRO A 286 6.48 -15.07 -2.74
C PRO A 286 7.94 -15.29 -2.38
N ARG A 287 8.53 -14.30 -1.72
CA ARG A 287 9.76 -14.55 -0.97
C ARG A 287 9.38 -15.24 0.33
N PHE A 288 10.16 -16.23 0.71
CA PHE A 288 9.92 -16.99 1.93
C PHE A 288 10.86 -16.53 3.04
N ALA A 289 10.33 -16.43 4.26
CA ALA A 289 11.13 -16.30 5.47
C ALA A 289 11.92 -17.60 5.73
N PRO A 290 12.94 -17.59 6.61
CA PRO A 290 13.66 -18.81 7.01
C PRO A 290 12.72 -19.92 7.53
N THR A 291 11.59 -19.54 8.11
CA THR A 291 10.52 -20.43 8.59
C THR A 291 9.74 -21.13 7.46
N GLY A 292 9.99 -20.78 6.19
CA GLY A 292 9.28 -21.33 5.04
C GLY A 292 7.95 -20.64 4.72
N PHE A 293 7.51 -19.66 5.52
CA PHE A 293 6.29 -18.88 5.30
C PHE A 293 6.50 -17.74 4.28
N PRO A 294 5.49 -17.42 3.46
CA PRO A 294 5.57 -16.30 2.53
C PRO A 294 5.62 -14.97 3.30
N MET A 295 6.47 -14.05 2.85
CA MET A 295 6.54 -12.69 3.42
C MET A 295 5.48 -11.78 2.80
N ASP A 296 4.94 -10.86 3.60
CA ASP A 296 3.93 -9.91 3.16
C ASP A 296 4.49 -8.99 2.04
N PRO A 297 3.74 -8.75 0.96
CA PRO A 297 4.13 -7.80 -0.09
C PRO A 297 4.46 -6.39 0.45
N LYS A 298 3.79 -5.93 1.52
CA LYS A 298 4.05 -4.65 2.18
C LYS A 298 5.41 -4.61 2.87
N ASP A 299 5.80 -5.69 3.53
CA ASP A 299 7.12 -5.81 4.19
C ASP A 299 8.26 -5.77 3.17
N HIS A 300 8.02 -6.27 1.96
CA HIS A 300 8.99 -6.15 0.86
C HIS A 300 9.20 -4.71 0.41
N MET A 301 8.14 -3.91 0.30
CA MET A 301 8.26 -2.49 -0.03
C MET A 301 9.04 -1.75 1.05
N ALA A 302 8.65 -1.92 2.32
CA ALA A 302 9.35 -1.33 3.46
C ALA A 302 10.83 -1.75 3.53
N ARG A 303 11.17 -3.02 3.25
CA ARG A 303 12.56 -3.50 3.26
C ARG A 303 13.36 -2.96 2.07
N ARG A 304 12.77 -2.82 0.89
CA ARG A 304 13.45 -2.26 -0.29
C ARG A 304 13.74 -0.78 -0.10
N ASP A 305 12.83 -0.06 0.55
CA ASP A 305 13.02 1.34 0.91
C ASP A 305 14.12 1.50 1.96
N ARG A 306 14.18 0.60 2.96
CA ARG A 306 15.30 0.52 3.91
C ARG A 306 16.64 0.18 3.25
N MET A 307 16.67 -0.70 2.25
CA MET A 307 17.91 -1.01 1.50
C MET A 307 18.37 0.17 0.64
N ARG A 308 17.45 0.88 0.01
CA ARG A 308 17.75 2.10 -0.76
C ARG A 308 18.26 3.20 0.15
N ALA A 309 17.65 3.39 1.33
CA ALA A 309 18.14 4.30 2.35
C ALA A 309 19.57 3.96 2.78
N ARG A 310 19.87 2.68 3.03
CA ARG A 310 21.23 2.23 3.40
C ARG A 310 22.26 2.46 2.29
N ALA A 311 21.93 2.14 1.04
CA ALA A 311 22.82 2.39 -0.10
C ALA A 311 23.13 3.88 -0.28
N VAL A 312 22.11 4.74 -0.16
CA VAL A 312 22.26 6.21 -0.25
C VAL A 312 23.12 6.73 0.89
N THR A 313 22.91 6.27 2.13
CA THR A 313 23.74 6.69 3.27
C THR A 313 25.21 6.27 3.10
N THR A 314 25.49 5.07 2.60
CA THR A 314 26.87 4.62 2.38
C THR A 314 27.57 5.40 1.26
N THR A 315 26.87 5.76 0.18
CA THR A 315 27.45 6.56 -0.90
C THR A 315 27.72 8.01 -0.48
N VAL A 316 26.84 8.61 0.33
CA VAL A 316 27.02 9.97 0.86
C VAL A 316 28.20 10.02 1.83
N VAL A 317 28.30 9.06 2.76
CA VAL A 317 29.44 8.98 3.69
C VAL A 317 30.76 8.76 2.93
N ALA A 318 30.77 7.88 1.94
CA ALA A 318 31.96 7.66 1.12
C ALA A 318 32.38 8.92 0.35
N ALA A 319 31.43 9.69 -0.21
CA ALA A 319 31.74 10.94 -0.91
C ALA A 319 32.24 12.03 0.04
N VAL A 320 31.65 12.16 1.23
CA VAL A 320 32.06 13.14 2.26
C VAL A 320 33.44 12.82 2.83
N VAL A 321 33.86 11.55 2.88
CA VAL A 321 35.20 11.17 3.34
C VAL A 321 36.24 11.24 2.21
N ALA A 322 35.88 10.82 1.00
CA ALA A 322 36.80 10.81 -0.13
C ALA A 322 37.11 12.22 -0.66
N ALA A 323 36.13 13.12 -0.70
CA ALA A 323 36.32 14.45 -1.28
C ALA A 323 37.33 15.32 -0.51
N PRO A 324 37.33 15.40 0.84
CA PRO A 324 38.35 16.12 1.60
C PRO A 324 39.74 15.49 1.50
N VAL A 325 39.82 14.15 1.47
CA VAL A 325 41.10 13.43 1.33
C VAL A 325 41.70 13.68 -0.05
N LEU A 326 40.89 13.65 -1.10
CA LEU A 326 41.31 13.97 -2.47
C LEU A 326 41.69 15.45 -2.60
N ALA A 327 40.91 16.36 -2.01
CA ALA A 327 41.23 17.79 -2.00
C ALA A 327 42.56 18.07 -1.27
N LEU A 328 42.77 17.46 -0.11
CA LEU A 328 44.01 17.57 0.66
C LEU A 328 45.21 16.96 -0.08
N TRP A 329 44.99 15.84 -0.77
CA TRP A 329 46.02 15.20 -1.59
C TRP A 329 46.40 16.07 -2.80
N THR A 330 45.44 16.73 -3.43
CA THR A 330 45.70 17.70 -4.50
C THR A 330 46.40 18.96 -4.00
N SER A 331 46.10 19.44 -2.78
CA SER A 331 46.79 20.60 -2.20
C SER A 331 48.22 20.29 -1.77
N TYR A 332 48.52 19.04 -1.40
CA TYR A 332 49.86 18.63 -0.96
C TYR A 332 50.82 18.35 -2.13
N ARG A 333 50.31 18.25 -3.37
CA ARG A 333 51.10 18.03 -4.60
C ARG A 333 51.26 19.29 -5.45
N GLY A 334 51.37 20.47 -4.85
CA GLY A 334 51.78 21.65 -5.59
C GLY A 334 53.28 21.62 -5.93
N THR A 335 53.65 21.50 -7.22
CA THR A 335 54.78 22.17 -7.91
C THR A 335 54.57 22.08 -9.46
N PRO A 336 55.26 22.89 -10.28
CA PRO A 336 55.07 24.32 -10.55
C PRO A 336 54.56 24.61 -11.99
N ALA A 337 54.34 25.89 -12.29
CA ALA A 337 53.75 26.46 -13.50
C ALA A 337 54.47 26.15 -14.83
N ALA A 338 53.69 26.07 -15.92
CA ALA A 338 54.12 26.41 -17.27
C ALA A 338 52.94 27.01 -18.06
N ASP A 339 53.21 28.16 -18.64
CA ASP A 339 52.29 29.08 -19.30
C ASP A 339 51.98 28.62 -20.73
N THR A 340 50.75 28.84 -21.23
CA THR A 340 50.47 29.76 -22.36
C THR A 340 49.04 29.61 -22.92
N ALA A 341 48.40 30.78 -22.99
CA ALA A 341 47.52 31.28 -24.05
C ALA A 341 46.20 30.55 -24.37
N GLY A 342 45.10 31.25 -24.10
CA GLY A 342 43.94 31.19 -24.98
C GLY A 342 42.59 31.53 -24.36
N ARG A 343 42.26 32.84 -24.39
CA ARG A 343 40.95 33.40 -24.80
C ARG A 343 40.10 34.09 -23.72
N ASP A 344 39.62 35.24 -24.20
CA ASP A 344 39.03 36.40 -23.56
C ASP A 344 37.69 36.21 -22.83
N ASP A 345 37.52 37.16 -21.90
CA ASP A 345 36.32 37.91 -21.51
C ASP A 345 35.13 37.20 -20.85
N ALA A 346 34.95 37.48 -19.55
CA ALA A 346 33.99 38.51 -19.14
C ALA A 346 34.13 38.81 -17.63
N ARG A 347 34.44 40.07 -17.31
CA ARG A 347 34.42 40.66 -15.97
C ARG A 347 32.98 40.97 -15.55
N ILE A 348 32.61 40.65 -14.31
CA ILE A 348 31.53 41.36 -13.60
C ILE A 348 32.02 41.66 -12.17
N SER A 349 32.14 42.96 -11.91
CA SER A 349 32.48 43.56 -10.62
C SER A 349 31.27 43.58 -9.68
N ALA A 350 31.54 43.33 -8.40
CA ALA A 350 30.65 43.57 -7.29
C ALA A 350 30.40 45.08 -7.07
N ARG A 351 29.22 45.42 -6.56
CA ARG A 351 28.94 46.70 -5.91
C ARG A 351 28.01 46.44 -4.72
N GLU A 352 28.50 46.74 -3.52
CA GLU A 352 27.69 46.93 -2.31
C GLU A 352 26.97 48.28 -2.38
N ALA A 353 25.75 48.34 -1.83
CA ALA A 353 25.21 49.53 -1.14
C ALA A 353 23.92 49.18 -0.37
N ASP A 354 23.98 49.46 0.93
CA ASP A 354 22.98 50.06 1.81
C ASP A 354 21.58 49.47 2.02
N GLU A 355 21.31 49.18 3.31
CA GLU A 355 20.00 49.36 3.95
C GLU A 355 19.67 50.85 4.15
N PRO A 356 18.38 51.19 4.32
CA PRO A 356 18.00 51.77 5.62
C PRO A 356 16.60 51.34 6.17
N GLU A 357 16.37 51.80 7.40
CA GLU A 357 15.36 51.55 8.44
C GLU A 357 13.85 51.67 8.11
N GLY A 358 13.00 51.13 9.03
CA GLY A 358 11.51 51.03 9.01
C GLY A 358 10.71 52.36 9.17
N PRO A 359 9.42 52.41 9.62
CA PRO A 359 8.71 51.53 10.59
C PRO A 359 7.18 51.29 10.36
N ASP A 360 6.56 50.53 11.28
CA ASP A 360 5.15 50.46 11.74
C ASP A 360 3.95 50.17 10.80
N GLY A 361 3.15 49.15 11.16
CA GLY A 361 1.84 48.87 10.54
C GLY A 361 1.09 47.67 11.12
N ARG A 362 0.27 47.95 12.12
CA ARG A 362 -0.55 47.08 12.99
C ARG A 362 -1.76 46.40 12.29
N TYR A 363 -1.95 45.12 12.64
CA TYR A 363 -3.21 44.37 12.93
C TYR A 363 -4.28 44.12 11.83
N GLU A 364 -4.73 42.86 11.85
CA GLU A 364 -6.13 42.38 11.76
C GLU A 364 -6.70 41.73 10.48
N ASN A 365 -6.89 40.41 10.63
CA ASN A 365 -8.13 39.65 10.48
C ASN A 365 -8.69 39.20 9.11
N ALA A 366 -9.13 37.94 9.23
CA ALA A 366 -10.33 37.32 8.67
C ALA A 366 -10.19 36.63 7.31
N GLY A 367 -10.66 35.39 7.31
CA GLY A 367 -10.56 34.48 6.19
C GLY A 367 -11.57 34.79 5.09
N ASN A 368 -11.52 33.95 4.06
CA ASN A 368 -12.70 33.66 3.27
C ASN A 368 -12.59 32.25 2.72
N ALA A 369 -13.49 31.40 3.24
CA ALA A 369 -14.02 30.30 2.47
C ALA A 369 -14.70 30.88 1.22
N ARG A 370 -14.41 30.34 0.04
CA ARG A 370 -15.31 30.44 -1.11
C ARG A 370 -15.43 29.09 -1.79
N THR A 371 -16.64 28.54 -1.70
CA THR A 371 -17.17 27.45 -2.50
C THR A 371 -18.06 28.04 -3.59
N THR A 372 -17.54 28.23 -4.80
CA THR A 372 -18.31 28.23 -6.07
C THR A 372 -17.36 28.45 -7.27
N PRO A 373 -17.57 27.76 -8.41
CA PRO A 373 -16.76 27.94 -9.62
C PRO A 373 -17.35 29.03 -10.53
N GLU A 374 -16.52 29.92 -11.06
CA GLU A 374 -16.87 30.76 -12.22
C GLU A 374 -15.97 30.45 -13.42
N PRO A 375 -16.55 30.27 -14.63
CA PRO A 375 -15.81 30.19 -15.87
C PRO A 375 -15.81 31.55 -16.58
N ARG A 376 -14.61 32.06 -16.94
CA ARG A 376 -14.28 32.86 -18.14
C ARG A 376 -13.01 33.67 -17.90
N PHE A 377 -11.95 33.37 -18.64
CA PHE A 377 -11.09 34.37 -19.29
C PHE A 377 -10.31 33.67 -20.41
N THR A 378 -10.59 34.07 -21.65
CA THR A 378 -9.83 33.68 -22.85
C THR A 378 -8.81 34.75 -23.20
N GLN A 379 -7.61 34.26 -23.59
CA GLN A 379 -6.70 34.83 -24.59
C GLN A 379 -5.76 35.97 -24.12
N GLY A 380 -4.43 35.74 -24.26
CA GLY A 380 -3.58 36.83 -24.74
C GLY A 380 -2.15 37.04 -24.25
N THR A 381 -1.47 36.12 -23.53
CA THR A 381 0.00 36.22 -23.35
C THR A 381 0.52 34.85 -22.93
N ARG A 382 1.66 34.39 -23.47
CA ARG A 382 2.26 33.05 -23.24
C ARG A 382 2.13 32.64 -21.77
N ALA A 383 1.08 31.89 -21.47
CA ALA A 383 0.88 31.30 -20.16
C ALA A 383 1.91 30.18 -20.04
N PRO A 384 2.58 30.03 -18.89
CA PRO A 384 3.45 28.88 -18.68
C PRO A 384 2.61 27.60 -18.90
N ASP A 385 3.17 26.61 -19.60
CA ASP A 385 2.53 25.31 -19.81
C ASP A 385 2.21 24.58 -18.48
N VAL A 386 2.67 25.13 -17.35
CA VAL A 386 2.53 24.59 -16.01
C VAL A 386 1.98 25.66 -15.06
N SER A 387 0.77 25.45 -14.56
CA SER A 387 0.18 26.21 -13.45
C SER A 387 0.39 25.47 -12.12
N VAL A 388 0.71 26.20 -11.05
CA VAL A 388 0.99 25.60 -9.73
C VAL A 388 0.10 26.24 -8.67
N GLU A 389 -0.53 25.40 -7.85
CA GLU A 389 -1.35 25.78 -6.71
C GLU A 389 -0.82 25.07 -5.46
N VAL A 390 -0.69 25.81 -4.35
CA VAL A 390 -0.24 25.25 -3.06
C VAL A 390 -1.44 25.10 -2.14
N VAL A 391 -1.70 23.87 -1.71
CA VAL A 391 -2.80 23.54 -0.80
C VAL A 391 -2.22 23.13 0.55
N SER A 392 -2.39 23.97 1.56
CA SER A 392 -1.91 23.73 2.94
C SER A 392 -3.05 23.25 3.85
N PRO A 393 -2.88 22.18 4.63
CA PRO A 393 -3.95 21.60 5.47
C PRO A 393 -4.18 22.33 6.82
N GLY A 394 -3.39 23.36 7.16
CA GLY A 394 -3.58 24.10 8.42
C GLY A 394 -2.54 25.20 8.64
N GLY A 395 -2.88 26.17 9.48
CA GLY A 395 -2.02 27.29 9.89
C GLY A 395 -1.14 26.98 11.12
N PRO A 396 -0.31 27.94 11.57
CA PRO A 396 0.66 27.75 12.65
C PRO A 396 0.01 27.21 13.93
N THR A 397 0.66 26.24 14.58
CA THR A 397 0.22 25.72 15.89
C THR A 397 0.79 26.60 17.01
N GLU A 398 -0.08 27.18 17.84
CA GLU A 398 0.35 27.97 19.00
C GLU A 398 1.10 27.11 20.04
N PRO A 399 2.08 27.68 20.76
CA PRO A 399 2.84 26.95 21.76
C PRO A 399 1.92 26.44 22.87
N SER A 400 2.06 25.15 23.22
CA SER A 400 1.19 24.48 24.17
C SER A 400 1.35 24.97 25.62
N ARG A 401 2.42 25.73 25.93
CA ARG A 401 2.70 26.33 27.23
C ARG A 401 3.48 27.65 27.12
N PRO A 402 3.26 28.63 28.03
CA PRO A 402 4.10 29.82 28.13
C PRO A 402 5.55 29.44 28.46
N GLY A 403 6.50 29.81 27.59
CA GLY A 403 7.94 29.58 27.77
C GLY A 403 8.54 28.40 27.00
N GLU A 404 7.74 27.58 26.32
CA GLU A 404 8.25 26.54 25.41
C GLU A 404 8.39 27.08 23.97
N PRO A 405 9.48 26.75 23.25
CA PRO A 405 9.64 27.17 21.86
C PRO A 405 8.58 26.51 20.99
N ALA A 406 7.88 27.30 20.17
CA ALA A 406 6.85 26.81 19.26
C ALA A 406 7.41 25.72 18.34
N ALA A 407 6.63 24.65 18.13
CA ALA A 407 6.99 23.56 17.23
C ALA A 407 7.30 24.11 15.84
N GLY A 408 8.40 23.63 15.24
CA GLY A 408 8.78 24.04 13.91
C GLY A 408 7.75 23.56 12.87
N TRP A 409 7.41 24.42 11.92
CA TRP A 409 6.51 24.11 10.81
C TRP A 409 7.07 24.70 9.51
N ILE A 410 6.61 24.16 8.37
CA ILE A 410 7.13 24.56 7.06
C ILE A 410 6.04 25.29 6.28
N THR A 411 6.37 26.51 5.83
CA THR A 411 5.60 27.19 4.78
C THR A 411 6.09 26.70 3.43
N VAL A 412 5.15 26.38 2.55
CA VAL A 412 5.43 25.98 1.18
C VAL A 412 4.95 27.10 0.26
N SER A 413 5.81 27.54 -0.64
CA SER A 413 5.41 28.38 -1.77
C SER A 413 5.95 27.78 -3.06
N ALA A 414 5.20 27.95 -4.14
CA ALA A 414 5.60 27.43 -5.45
C ALA A 414 5.38 28.49 -6.52
N ARG A 415 6.32 28.56 -7.46
CA ARG A 415 6.25 29.49 -8.60
C ARG A 415 6.74 28.78 -9.87
N GLY A 416 6.01 28.94 -10.96
CA GLY A 416 6.48 28.56 -12.29
C GLY A 416 7.55 29.54 -12.80
N HIS A 417 8.64 29.02 -13.36
CA HIS A 417 9.73 29.78 -13.96
C HIS A 417 10.22 29.11 -15.24
N GLY A 418 9.65 29.51 -16.38
CA GLY A 418 9.86 28.82 -17.67
C GLY A 418 9.35 27.38 -17.60
N ASP A 419 10.17 26.42 -18.01
CA ASP A 419 9.87 24.97 -17.99
C ASP A 419 10.10 24.32 -16.60
N LEU A 420 10.40 25.14 -15.59
CA LEU A 420 10.74 24.70 -14.24
C LEU A 420 9.69 25.16 -13.24
N THR A 421 9.41 24.33 -12.25
CA THR A 421 8.67 24.76 -11.05
C THR A 421 9.64 24.90 -9.89
N LEU A 422 9.68 26.08 -9.28
CA LEU A 422 10.48 26.34 -8.09
C LEU A 422 9.58 26.20 -6.86
N LEU A 423 9.92 25.24 -6.00
CA LEU A 423 9.27 24.98 -4.73
C LEU A 423 10.16 25.53 -3.61
N THR A 424 9.70 26.56 -2.91
CA THR A 424 10.44 27.19 -1.81
C THR A 424 9.82 26.76 -0.48
N LEU A 425 10.62 26.08 0.33
CA LEU A 425 10.26 25.65 1.68
C LEU A 425 10.94 26.56 2.69
N THR A 426 10.17 27.15 3.59
CA THR A 426 10.67 28.02 4.67
C THR A 426 10.28 27.45 6.02
N ALA A 427 11.27 27.13 6.85
CA ALA A 427 11.02 26.67 8.21
C ALA A 427 10.78 27.85 9.15
N SER A 428 9.68 27.80 9.88
CA SER A 428 9.26 28.78 10.87
C SER A 428 9.03 28.10 12.22
N GLY A 429 9.09 28.84 13.33
CA GLY A 429 9.02 28.28 14.68
C GLY A 429 10.38 28.26 15.39
N GLY A 430 10.49 27.54 16.51
CA GLY A 430 11.66 27.58 17.39
C GLY A 430 12.61 26.37 17.31
N SER A 431 12.32 25.38 16.47
CA SER A 431 13.10 24.14 16.35
C SER A 431 13.40 23.79 14.88
N PRO A 432 14.53 23.09 14.60
CA PRO A 432 14.80 22.58 13.25
C PRO A 432 13.71 21.60 12.82
N VAL A 433 13.32 21.65 11.53
CA VAL A 433 12.29 20.78 10.95
C VAL A 433 12.93 19.88 9.91
N ASP A 434 12.81 18.57 10.12
CA ASP A 434 13.14 17.60 9.09
C ASP A 434 12.00 17.55 8.07
N TRP A 435 12.32 17.47 6.79
CA TRP A 435 11.32 17.44 5.73
C TRP A 435 11.64 16.45 4.63
N SER A 436 10.58 15.93 4.03
CA SER A 436 10.66 15.07 2.85
C SER A 436 9.59 15.45 1.83
N LEU A 437 9.95 15.32 0.56
CA LEU A 437 9.03 15.42 -0.56
C LEU A 437 8.60 14.04 -1.00
N TRP A 438 7.34 13.92 -1.40
CA TRP A 438 6.86 12.80 -2.19
C TRP A 438 6.13 13.33 -3.42
N THR A 439 6.07 12.53 -4.48
CA THR A 439 5.28 12.85 -5.67
C THR A 439 4.54 11.61 -6.15
N ASP A 440 3.34 11.81 -6.69
CA ASP A 440 2.57 10.79 -7.41
C ASP A 440 2.94 10.70 -8.90
N ALA A 441 3.83 11.58 -9.38
CA ALA A 441 4.26 11.66 -10.78
C ALA A 441 5.72 11.18 -10.97
N PRO A 442 5.94 9.99 -11.58
CA PRO A 442 7.28 9.42 -11.76
C PRO A 442 8.12 10.10 -12.85
N TRP A 443 7.51 11.02 -13.61
CA TRP A 443 8.12 11.83 -14.66
C TRP A 443 8.52 13.22 -14.16
N LEU A 444 8.36 13.51 -12.87
CA LEU A 444 8.91 14.71 -12.24
C LEU A 444 10.26 14.41 -11.57
N TYR A 445 11.23 15.28 -11.83
CA TYR A 445 12.54 15.24 -11.18
C TYR A 445 12.69 16.43 -10.23
N VAL A 446 13.12 16.17 -8.99
CA VAL A 446 13.39 17.21 -7.99
C VAL A 446 14.87 17.26 -7.67
N THR A 447 15.44 18.47 -7.52
CA THR A 447 16.86 18.62 -7.17
C THR A 447 17.19 18.10 -5.77
N ARG A 448 16.22 18.13 -4.87
CA ARG A 448 16.36 17.63 -3.49
C ARG A 448 15.01 17.12 -2.99
N ALA A 449 14.98 15.89 -2.47
CA ALA A 449 13.76 15.24 -2.00
C ALA A 449 13.62 15.19 -0.47
N SER A 450 14.65 15.58 0.28
CA SER A 450 14.60 15.67 1.75
C SER A 450 15.71 16.57 2.29
N GLY A 451 15.55 17.05 3.51
CA GLY A 451 16.56 17.84 4.21
C GLY A 451 16.10 18.23 5.61
N THR A 452 16.94 19.01 6.29
CA THR A 452 16.62 19.63 7.57
C THR A 452 16.75 21.13 7.39
N LEU A 453 15.79 21.91 7.88
CA LEU A 453 15.85 23.38 7.88
C LEU A 453 15.88 23.88 9.31
N ARG A 454 16.84 24.73 9.63
CA ARG A 454 16.86 25.46 10.89
C ARG A 454 15.76 26.54 10.91
N PRO A 455 15.33 27.03 12.09
CA PRO A 455 14.42 28.15 12.18
C PRO A 455 14.85 29.34 11.31
N GLY A 456 13.95 29.83 10.45
CA GLY A 456 14.21 30.93 9.51
C GLY A 456 14.94 30.52 8.22
N GLU A 457 15.41 29.27 8.12
CA GLU A 457 16.09 28.79 6.92
C GLU A 457 15.08 28.50 5.80
N THR A 458 15.50 28.83 4.58
CA THR A 458 14.72 28.59 3.37
C THR A 458 15.54 27.79 2.36
N VAL A 459 14.90 26.83 1.71
CA VAL A 459 15.50 26.08 0.59
C VAL A 459 14.59 26.16 -0.62
N THR A 460 15.20 26.37 -1.79
CA THR A 460 14.50 26.33 -3.07
C THR A 460 14.84 25.04 -3.79
N ILE A 461 13.80 24.31 -4.19
CA ILE A 461 13.86 23.01 -4.83
C ILE A 461 13.34 23.20 -6.25
N THR A 462 14.11 22.76 -7.23
CA THR A 462 13.71 22.83 -8.63
C THR A 462 13.05 21.53 -9.02
N VAL A 463 11.85 21.63 -9.57
CA VAL A 463 11.06 20.56 -10.13
C VAL A 463 11.13 20.67 -11.66
N ARG A 464 11.54 19.57 -12.31
CA ARG A 464 11.65 19.45 -13.76
C ARG A 464 10.72 18.36 -14.28
N VAL A 465 10.23 18.57 -15.48
CA VAL A 465 9.50 17.56 -16.25
C VAL A 465 10.50 16.75 -17.07
N ASP A 466 10.44 15.43 -16.97
CA ASP A 466 11.14 14.51 -17.87
C ASP A 466 10.27 14.28 -19.10
N HIS A 467 10.53 15.02 -20.18
CA HIS A 467 9.73 14.99 -21.41
C HIS A 467 9.74 13.62 -22.11
N ASP A 468 10.73 12.75 -21.86
CA ASP A 468 10.75 11.38 -22.41
C ASP A 468 9.75 10.45 -21.69
N ARG A 469 9.30 10.87 -20.50
CA ARG A 469 8.41 10.09 -19.62
C ARG A 469 7.13 10.83 -19.26
N GLU A 470 6.98 12.08 -19.68
CA GLU A 470 5.81 12.87 -19.43
C GLU A 470 4.59 12.25 -20.15
N PRO A 471 3.40 12.30 -19.55
CA PRO A 471 2.19 11.81 -20.18
C PRO A 471 1.88 12.62 -21.44
N VAL A 472 1.39 11.95 -22.49
CA VAL A 472 0.93 12.64 -23.71
C VAL A 472 -0.38 13.37 -23.41
N GLY A 473 -0.40 14.69 -23.60
CA GLY A 473 -1.56 15.57 -23.35
C GLY A 473 -1.46 16.36 -22.04
N ALA A 474 -2.52 17.07 -21.66
CA ALA A 474 -2.52 17.86 -20.43
C ALA A 474 -2.42 16.94 -19.20
N TRP A 475 -1.51 17.27 -18.28
CA TRP A 475 -1.24 16.48 -17.08
C TRP A 475 -1.33 17.34 -15.82
N SER A 476 -1.55 16.70 -14.68
CA SER A 476 -1.47 17.31 -13.35
C SER A 476 -0.72 16.37 -12.42
N ALA A 477 0.16 16.91 -11.58
CA ALA A 477 0.96 16.15 -10.63
C ALA A 477 0.91 16.78 -9.24
N ARG A 478 1.05 15.97 -8.19
CA ARG A 478 1.15 16.46 -6.82
C ARG A 478 2.54 16.20 -6.26
N ILE A 479 3.02 17.20 -5.53
CA ILE A 479 4.21 17.11 -4.68
C ILE A 479 3.74 17.43 -3.27
N GLY A 480 3.89 16.49 -2.35
CA GLY A 480 3.58 16.71 -0.94
C GLY A 480 4.84 16.93 -0.13
N VAL A 481 4.77 17.85 0.84
CA VAL A 481 5.83 18.15 1.80
C VAL A 481 5.43 17.56 3.15
N ASN A 482 6.22 16.63 3.67
CA ASN A 482 6.02 16.03 4.98
C ASN A 482 7.07 16.59 5.95
N PRO A 483 6.70 17.51 6.87
CA PRO A 483 7.54 17.85 8.02
C PRO A 483 7.50 16.71 9.06
N SER A 484 8.64 16.41 9.67
CA SER A 484 8.81 15.36 10.69
C SER A 484 9.59 15.84 11.90
#